data_AF-A0A498RCC5-F1
#
_entry.id   AF-A0A498RCC5-F1
#
_cell.length_a   1.000
_cell.length_b   1.000
_cell.length_c   1.000
_cell.angle_alpha   90.00
_cell.angle_beta   90.00
_cell.angle_gamma   90.00
#
_symmetry.space_group_name_H-M   'P 1'
#
loop_
_entity.id
_entity.type
_entity.pdbx_description
1 polymer ?
#
loop_
_entity_poly.entity_id
_entity_poly.type
_entity_poly.pdbx_seq_one_letter_code
_entity_poly.pdbx_strand_id
1 'polypeptide(L)'
;MCGGGRIWEMFLNGGCCGGGNDFPPRYHEDRHNNEREVLLEEIRKLYARGMISQTQYWNAMEQLNRGRFTLDDLWELRNGGKIEQTLPPRNDERPKNDSPAMSSDIQSQLQFLEQKKQEVFKAKEEVAKLMEGINQSVKKLKEEMAFDEQMAKQLVESDEAQARAYLKQRQETGTQMATMEVRLEQLNEDMKQMEQMETRLNAKALELKALGQRELLAKLEGDIKNI
;
A
#
# COMPACT_ATOMS: atom_id res chain seq x y z
N MET A 1 -4.51 10.71 52.62
CA MET A 1 -4.92 11.27 51.32
C MET A 1 -4.64 10.24 50.25
N CYS A 2 -5.57 10.13 49.31
CA CYS A 2 -5.79 9.03 48.38
C CYS A 2 -4.63 8.71 47.44
N GLY A 3 -4.48 7.42 47.12
CA GLY A 3 -3.65 6.96 46.00
C GLY A 3 -3.67 5.44 45.83
N GLY A 4 -4.40 4.97 44.81
CA GLY A 4 -3.91 3.96 43.89
C GLY A 4 -4.03 2.46 44.24
N GLY A 5 -4.88 1.77 43.48
CA GLY A 5 -4.49 0.53 42.78
C GLY A 5 -4.91 -0.80 43.40
N ARG A 6 -5.68 -1.58 42.62
CA ARG A 6 -5.48 -3.01 42.25
C ARG A 6 -6.83 -3.66 41.95
N ILE A 7 -7.15 -3.83 40.66
CA ILE A 7 -8.11 -4.84 40.18
C ILE A 7 -7.34 -5.71 39.19
N TRP A 8 -6.67 -6.71 39.75
CA TRP A 8 -6.24 -7.93 39.09
C TRP A 8 -6.92 -9.03 39.90
N GLU A 9 -8.07 -9.53 39.43
CA GLU A 9 -8.68 -10.81 39.81
C GLU A 9 -10.08 -10.89 39.16
N MET A 10 -10.14 -11.31 37.90
CA MET A 10 -11.33 -11.88 37.28
C MET A 10 -10.90 -12.79 36.11
N PHE A 11 -10.01 -13.73 36.43
CA PHE A 11 -9.83 -14.95 35.66
C PHE A 11 -10.08 -16.08 36.65
N LEU A 12 -11.00 -17.00 36.30
CA LEU A 12 -11.40 -18.23 37.02
C LEU A 12 -12.69 -18.14 37.85
N ASN A 13 -13.83 -18.17 37.15
CA ASN A 13 -15.05 -18.90 37.52
C ASN A 13 -15.96 -18.91 36.27
N GLY A 14 -16.40 -20.00 35.67
CA GLY A 14 -16.86 -21.25 36.26
C GLY A 14 -18.39 -21.23 36.37
N GLY A 15 -19.10 -21.74 35.35
CA GLY A 15 -20.57 -21.90 35.31
C GLY A 15 -21.10 -21.61 33.89
N CYS A 16 -21.37 -22.57 33.00
CA CYS A 16 -22.24 -23.75 33.02
C CYS A 16 -23.75 -23.43 32.96
N CYS A 17 -24.34 -23.80 31.82
CA CYS A 17 -25.75 -24.07 31.49
C CYS A 17 -26.69 -22.91 31.08
N GLY A 18 -27.15 -22.97 29.82
CA GLY A 18 -28.60 -23.05 29.56
C GLY A 18 -29.21 -22.11 28.52
N GLY A 19 -29.33 -22.57 27.27
CA GLY A 19 -30.57 -22.48 26.50
C GLY A 19 -30.84 -21.24 25.63
N GLY A 20 -30.87 -21.47 24.31
CA GLY A 20 -32.01 -21.03 23.49
C GLY A 20 -31.89 -19.71 22.72
N ASN A 21 -31.42 -19.86 21.48
CA ASN A 21 -31.85 -19.17 20.25
C ASN A 21 -31.56 -17.67 20.01
N ASP A 22 -31.19 -17.44 18.75
CA ASP A 22 -31.33 -16.20 17.97
C ASP A 22 -30.22 -15.15 18.06
N PHE A 23 -28.98 -15.59 17.86
CA PHE A 23 -28.03 -14.76 17.10
C PHE A 23 -27.58 -15.53 15.86
N PRO A 24 -27.94 -15.08 14.64
CA PRO A 24 -27.42 -15.72 13.45
C PRO A 24 -25.89 -15.61 13.48
N PRO A 25 -25.15 -16.64 13.03
CA PRO A 25 -23.73 -16.47 12.78
C PRO A 25 -23.57 -15.28 11.83
N ARG A 26 -22.84 -14.25 12.26
CA ARG A 26 -22.35 -13.21 11.37
C ARG A 26 -21.38 -13.87 10.38
N TYR A 27 -21.94 -14.44 9.33
CA TYR A 27 -21.23 -14.75 8.09
C TYR A 27 -20.88 -13.40 7.44
N HIS A 28 -19.71 -12.87 7.79
CA HIS A 28 -19.08 -11.77 7.10
C HIS A 28 -17.87 -12.30 6.33
N GLU A 29 -18.12 -13.19 5.37
CA GLU A 29 -17.20 -13.65 4.33
C GLU A 29 -18.05 -14.58 3.45
N ASP A 30 -18.40 -14.14 2.23
CA ASP A 30 -18.93 -14.97 1.11
C ASP A 30 -19.72 -14.16 0.04
N ARG A 31 -19.86 -12.83 0.15
CA ARG A 31 -20.59 -12.08 -0.89
C ARG A 31 -19.91 -12.08 -2.26
N HIS A 32 -18.57 -12.08 -2.33
CA HIS A 32 -17.87 -12.01 -3.61
C HIS A 32 -17.74 -13.36 -4.34
N ASN A 33 -17.78 -14.50 -3.63
CA ASN A 33 -17.75 -15.82 -4.28
C ASN A 33 -19.11 -16.19 -4.89
N ASN A 34 -20.21 -15.79 -4.24
CA ASN A 34 -21.57 -16.04 -4.72
C ASN A 34 -21.87 -15.33 -6.04
N GLU A 35 -21.40 -14.09 -6.23
CA GLU A 35 -21.65 -13.34 -7.47
C GLU A 35 -20.97 -13.98 -8.68
N ARG A 36 -19.72 -14.44 -8.53
CA ARG A 36 -18.99 -15.13 -9.60
C ARG A 36 -19.63 -16.46 -9.98
N GLU A 37 -20.09 -17.22 -8.98
CA GLU A 37 -20.78 -18.49 -9.22
C GLU A 37 -22.14 -18.28 -9.91
N VAL A 38 -22.89 -17.25 -9.51
CA VAL A 38 -24.15 -16.86 -10.15
C VAL A 38 -23.93 -16.45 -11.62
N LEU A 39 -22.91 -15.62 -11.89
CA LEU A 39 -22.55 -15.23 -13.26
C LEU A 39 -22.14 -16.43 -14.12
N LEU A 40 -21.34 -17.35 -13.55
CA LEU A 40 -20.88 -18.56 -14.22
C LEU A 40 -22.04 -19.48 -14.60
N GLU A 41 -22.99 -19.69 -13.68
CA GLU A 41 -24.17 -20.50 -13.96
C GLU A 41 -25.05 -19.88 -15.04
N GLU A 42 -25.20 -18.55 -15.03
CA GLU A 42 -26.06 -17.88 -15.98
C GLU A 42 -25.47 -17.90 -17.40
N ILE A 43 -24.14 -17.72 -17.55
CA ILE A 43 -23.44 -17.92 -18.83
C ILE A 43 -23.62 -19.35 -19.35
N ARG A 44 -23.52 -20.36 -18.48
CA ARG A 44 -23.75 -21.76 -18.85
C ARG A 44 -25.19 -22.01 -19.30
N LYS A 45 -26.18 -21.43 -18.61
CA LYS A 45 -27.60 -21.53 -18.99
C LYS A 45 -27.88 -20.87 -20.34
N LEU A 46 -27.27 -19.71 -20.61
CA LEU A 46 -27.39 -19.03 -21.91
C LEU A 46 -26.83 -19.88 -23.05
N TYR A 47 -25.68 -20.53 -22.85
CA TYR A 47 -25.09 -21.44 -23.84
C TYR A 47 -25.93 -22.71 -24.05
N ALA A 48 -26.39 -23.33 -22.95
CA ALA A 48 -27.24 -24.52 -23.02
C ALA A 48 -28.59 -24.24 -23.70
N ARG A 49 -29.11 -23.01 -23.59
CA ARG A 49 -30.32 -22.56 -24.28
C ARG A 49 -30.08 -22.11 -25.73
N GLY A 50 -28.83 -22.12 -26.19
CA GLY A 50 -28.45 -21.68 -27.54
C GLY A 50 -28.63 -20.17 -27.77
N MET A 51 -28.74 -19.37 -26.71
CA MET A 51 -28.88 -17.91 -26.82
C MET A 51 -27.57 -17.21 -27.18
N ILE A 52 -26.44 -17.85 -26.88
CA ILE A 52 -25.09 -17.36 -27.17
C ILE A 52 -24.31 -18.38 -27.97
N SER A 53 -23.43 -17.90 -28.86
CA SER A 53 -22.55 -18.77 -29.66
C SER A 53 -21.43 -19.37 -28.81
N GLN A 54 -20.79 -20.43 -29.32
CA GLN A 54 -19.63 -21.04 -28.66
C GLN A 54 -18.48 -20.02 -28.47
N THR A 55 -18.27 -19.10 -29.41
CA THR A 55 -17.23 -18.07 -29.29
C THR A 55 -17.57 -17.04 -28.21
N GLN A 56 -18.83 -16.63 -28.10
CA GLN A 56 -19.31 -15.73 -27.05
C GLN A 56 -19.20 -16.38 -25.66
N TYR A 57 -19.48 -17.68 -25.57
CA TYR A 57 -19.33 -18.45 -24.34
C TYR A 57 -17.88 -18.47 -23.84
N TRP A 58 -16.91 -18.83 -24.70
CA TRP A 58 -15.51 -18.89 -24.28
C TRP A 58 -14.94 -17.52 -23.92
N ASN A 59 -15.33 -16.46 -24.64
CA ASN A 59 -14.93 -15.09 -24.32
C ASN A 59 -15.47 -14.64 -22.95
N ALA A 60 -16.74 -14.91 -22.66
CA ALA A 60 -17.34 -14.59 -21.36
C ALA A 60 -16.67 -15.36 -20.21
N MET A 61 -16.34 -16.65 -20.44
CA MET A 61 -15.63 -17.47 -19.46
C MET A 61 -14.19 -16.97 -19.21
N GLU A 62 -13.49 -16.52 -20.25
CA GLU A 62 -12.15 -15.95 -20.11
C GLU A 62 -12.17 -14.62 -19.33
N GLN A 63 -13.14 -13.75 -19.61
CA GLN A 63 -13.32 -12.49 -18.88
C GLN A 63 -13.71 -12.74 -17.41
N LEU A 64 -14.58 -13.72 -17.14
CA LEU A 64 -14.98 -14.10 -15.79
C LEU A 64 -13.82 -14.67 -14.97
N ASN A 65 -12.94 -15.47 -15.60
CA ASN A 65 -11.75 -16.01 -14.94
C ASN A 65 -10.69 -14.94 -14.66
N ARG A 66 -10.67 -13.86 -15.44
CA ARG A 66 -9.81 -12.68 -15.22
C ARG A 66 -10.43 -11.67 -14.25
N GLY A 67 -11.63 -11.90 -13.74
CA GLY A 67 -12.36 -10.98 -12.86
C GLY A 67 -12.81 -9.68 -13.55
N ARG A 68 -12.94 -9.69 -14.88
CA ARG A 68 -13.32 -8.52 -15.70
C ARG A 68 -14.74 -8.63 -16.26
N PHE A 69 -15.54 -9.56 -15.77
CA PHE A 69 -16.91 -9.80 -16.24
C PHE A 69 -17.91 -9.39 -15.16
N THR A 70 -18.83 -8.50 -15.51
CA THR A 70 -19.79 -7.88 -14.60
C THR A 70 -21.23 -8.32 -14.92
N LEU A 71 -22.17 -7.97 -14.04
CA LEU A 71 -23.60 -8.21 -14.27
C LEU A 71 -24.11 -7.48 -15.52
N ASP A 72 -23.58 -6.30 -15.83
CA ASP A 72 -23.97 -5.52 -17.01
C ASP A 72 -23.56 -6.25 -18.30
N ASP A 73 -22.34 -6.82 -18.32
CA ASP A 73 -21.86 -7.64 -19.45
C ASP A 73 -22.74 -8.89 -19.68
N LEU A 74 -23.30 -9.46 -18.61
CA LEU A 74 -24.25 -10.58 -18.70
C LEU A 74 -25.59 -10.14 -19.31
N TRP A 75 -26.07 -8.94 -18.98
CA TRP A 75 -27.28 -8.38 -19.58
C TRP A 75 -27.10 -8.08 -21.06
N GLU A 76 -25.95 -7.52 -21.44
CA GLU A 76 -25.58 -7.30 -22.84
C GLU A 76 -25.48 -8.61 -23.62
N LEU A 77 -24.89 -9.64 -22.99
CA LEU A 77 -24.79 -10.97 -23.55
C LEU A 77 -26.17 -11.63 -23.75
N ARG A 78 -27.12 -11.35 -22.87
CA ARG A 78 -28.50 -11.88 -22.92
C ARG A 78 -29.40 -11.19 -23.95
N ASN A 79 -29.20 -9.89 -24.18
CA ASN A 79 -30.08 -9.08 -25.02
C ASN A 79 -29.74 -9.14 -26.53
N GLY A 80 -28.69 -9.85 -26.90
CA GLY A 80 -28.46 -10.28 -28.28
C GLY A 80 -28.00 -9.16 -29.22
N GLY A 81 -26.69 -9.07 -29.38
CA GLY A 81 -26.13 -8.84 -30.72
C GLY A 81 -25.48 -7.48 -30.96
N LYS A 82 -24.42 -7.18 -30.20
CA LYS A 82 -23.19 -6.51 -30.66
C LYS A 82 -22.34 -6.25 -29.42
N ILE A 83 -21.43 -7.17 -29.11
CA ILE A 83 -20.14 -6.70 -28.57
C ILE A 83 -19.49 -6.05 -29.78
N GLU A 84 -19.88 -4.81 -30.05
CA GLU A 84 -19.24 -3.99 -31.07
C GLU A 84 -17.80 -3.85 -30.59
N GLN A 85 -16.92 -4.57 -31.28
CA GLN A 85 -15.49 -4.40 -31.17
C GLN A 85 -15.19 -2.91 -31.37
N THR A 86 -14.95 -2.18 -30.29
CA THR A 86 -14.14 -0.96 -30.32
C THR A 86 -12.68 -1.37 -30.51
N LEU A 87 -12.40 -1.97 -31.66
CA LEU A 87 -11.06 -2.22 -32.17
C LEU A 87 -11.00 -1.53 -33.55
N PRO A 88 -10.05 -0.63 -33.81
CA PRO A 88 -9.95 0.05 -35.10
C PRO A 88 -9.70 -0.97 -36.23
N PRO A 89 -10.10 -0.66 -37.47
CA PRO A 89 -10.06 -1.61 -38.58
C PRO A 89 -8.62 -2.06 -38.85
N ARG A 90 -8.44 -3.38 -38.84
CA ARG A 90 -7.19 -4.05 -39.16
C ARG A 90 -7.03 -4.04 -40.68
N ASN A 91 -6.20 -3.12 -41.18
CA ASN A 91 -5.66 -3.23 -42.54
C ASN A 91 -4.89 -4.54 -42.66
N ASP A 92 -5.13 -5.27 -43.75
CA ASP A 92 -4.39 -6.46 -44.16
C ASP A 92 -2.95 -6.08 -44.54
N GLU A 93 -2.13 -5.81 -43.54
CA GLU A 93 -0.68 -5.83 -43.67
C GLU A 93 -0.18 -7.07 -42.92
N ARG A 94 0.45 -8.00 -43.65
CA ARG A 94 1.23 -9.11 -43.08
C ARG A 94 2.05 -8.58 -41.90
N PRO A 95 1.95 -9.16 -40.68
CA PRO A 95 2.81 -8.74 -39.59
C PRO A 95 4.24 -9.11 -39.95
N LYS A 96 5.00 -8.12 -40.41
CA LYS A 96 6.45 -8.17 -40.43
C LYS A 96 6.89 -8.24 -38.98
N ASN A 97 7.47 -9.37 -38.57
CA ASN A 97 8.39 -9.53 -37.45
C ASN A 97 8.37 -8.37 -36.43
N ASP A 98 7.30 -8.28 -35.65
CA ASP A 98 7.39 -7.56 -34.40
C ASP A 98 8.15 -8.49 -33.45
N SER A 99 9.35 -8.03 -33.07
CA SER A 99 10.18 -8.68 -32.07
C SER A 99 9.33 -9.10 -30.87
N PRO A 100 9.68 -10.18 -30.15
CA PRO A 100 8.90 -10.63 -29.01
C PRO A 100 8.96 -9.53 -27.94
N ALA A 101 7.96 -8.65 -27.96
CA ALA A 101 7.82 -7.54 -27.06
C ALA A 101 6.99 -8.02 -25.86
N MET A 102 7.46 -7.65 -24.68
CA MET A 102 6.77 -7.84 -23.41
C MET A 102 5.36 -7.25 -23.52
N SER A 103 4.36 -7.86 -22.90
CA SER A 103 2.99 -7.35 -22.97
C SER A 103 2.91 -5.88 -22.50
N SER A 104 2.11 -5.06 -23.19
CA SER A 104 1.92 -3.63 -22.90
C SER A 104 1.46 -3.39 -21.45
N ASP A 105 0.71 -4.32 -20.89
CA ASP A 105 0.22 -4.29 -19.51
C ASP A 105 1.37 -4.41 -18.51
N ILE A 106 2.37 -5.26 -18.77
CA ILE A 106 3.53 -5.38 -17.87
C ILE A 106 4.45 -4.15 -18.00
N GLN A 107 4.61 -3.61 -19.21
CA GLN A 107 5.39 -2.39 -19.41
C GLN A 107 4.79 -1.18 -18.67
N SER A 108 3.47 -0.98 -18.75
CA SER A 108 2.79 0.10 -18.03
C SER A 108 2.89 -0.05 -16.50
N GLN A 109 2.76 -1.27 -15.97
CA GLN A 109 2.94 -1.53 -14.55
C GLN A 109 4.37 -1.28 -14.08
N LEU A 110 5.38 -1.64 -14.89
CA LEU A 110 6.77 -1.34 -14.58
C LEU A 110 7.04 0.18 -14.55
N GLN A 111 6.51 0.93 -15.51
CA GLN A 111 6.60 2.39 -15.51
C GLN A 111 5.93 3.01 -14.27
N PHE A 112 4.77 2.49 -13.86
CA PHE A 112 4.10 2.94 -12.65
C PHE A 112 4.94 2.68 -11.40
N LEU A 113 5.53 1.48 -11.27
CA LEU A 113 6.42 1.18 -10.14
C LEU A 113 7.67 2.07 -10.13
N GLU A 114 8.19 2.41 -11.31
CA GLU A 114 9.35 3.30 -11.44
C GLU A 114 9.01 4.75 -11.03
N GLN A 115 7.83 5.24 -11.40
CA GLN A 115 7.30 6.52 -10.88
C GLN A 115 7.16 6.49 -9.36
N LYS A 116 6.59 5.42 -8.78
CA LYS A 116 6.49 5.28 -7.32
C LYS A 116 7.83 5.22 -6.62
N LYS A 117 8.84 4.60 -7.24
CA LYS A 117 10.21 4.62 -6.71
C LYS A 117 10.79 6.03 -6.70
N GLN A 118 10.56 6.83 -7.75
CA GLN A 118 11.01 8.22 -7.80
C GLN A 118 10.28 9.09 -6.76
N GLU A 119 8.99 8.88 -6.53
CA GLU A 119 8.24 9.56 -5.45
C GLU A 119 8.84 9.26 -4.07
N VAL A 120 9.10 7.98 -3.77
CA VAL A 120 9.74 7.57 -2.51
C VAL A 120 11.13 8.17 -2.37
N PHE A 121 11.92 8.22 -3.45
CA PHE A 121 13.24 8.84 -3.42
C PHE A 121 13.18 10.34 -3.07
N LYS A 122 12.27 11.08 -3.70
CA LYS A 122 12.05 12.51 -3.37
C LYS A 122 11.60 12.71 -1.92
N ALA A 123 10.69 11.87 -1.44
CA ALA A 123 10.25 11.93 -0.05
C ALA A 123 11.41 11.67 0.93
N LYS A 124 12.30 10.72 0.64
CA LYS A 124 13.50 10.46 1.46
C LYS A 124 14.44 11.67 1.47
N GLU A 125 14.65 12.34 0.34
CA GLU A 125 15.46 13.56 0.28
C GLU A 125 14.87 14.70 1.10
N GLU A 126 13.55 14.89 1.05
CA GLU A 126 12.85 15.91 1.85
C GLU A 126 12.96 15.64 3.34
N VAL A 127 12.76 14.38 3.78
CA VAL A 127 12.94 14.01 5.19
C VAL A 127 14.39 14.17 5.62
N ALA A 128 15.36 13.82 4.79
CA ALA A 128 16.78 13.99 5.11
C ALA A 128 17.14 15.48 5.33
N LYS A 129 16.63 16.38 4.47
CA LYS A 129 16.80 17.83 4.64
C LYS A 129 16.15 18.33 5.93
N LEU A 130 14.96 17.83 6.25
CA LEU A 130 14.24 18.22 7.46
C LEU A 130 14.97 17.75 8.72
N MET A 131 15.49 16.52 8.73
CA MET A 131 16.33 15.99 9.79
C MET A 131 17.61 16.82 9.97
N GLU A 132 18.25 17.23 8.88
CA GLU A 132 19.43 18.10 8.95
C GLU A 132 19.08 19.46 9.59
N GLY A 133 17.96 20.07 9.19
CA GLY A 133 17.47 21.31 9.77
C GLY A 133 17.16 21.21 11.28
N ILE A 134 16.54 20.10 11.72
CA ILE A 134 16.30 19.85 13.14
C ILE A 134 17.63 19.65 13.88
N ASN A 135 18.58 18.89 13.32
CA ASN A 135 19.90 18.68 13.93
C ASN A 135 20.67 19.99 14.11
N GLN A 136 20.61 20.89 13.14
CA GLN A 136 21.20 22.23 13.26
C GLN A 136 20.51 23.05 14.36
N SER A 137 19.19 22.93 14.49
CA SER A 137 18.41 23.62 15.53
C SER A 137 18.75 23.08 16.92
N VAL A 138 18.87 21.75 17.07
CA VAL A 138 19.31 21.10 18.32
C VAL A 138 20.71 21.55 18.72
N LYS A 139 21.64 21.71 17.77
CA LYS A 139 22.98 22.24 18.06
C LYS A 139 22.92 23.66 18.63
N LYS A 140 22.13 24.55 18.02
CA LYS A 140 21.93 25.92 18.50
C LYS A 140 21.33 25.95 19.91
N LEU A 141 20.31 25.12 20.17
CA LEU A 141 19.70 25.01 21.50
C LEU A 141 20.71 24.52 22.55
N LYS A 142 21.63 23.60 22.18
CA LYS A 142 22.72 23.15 23.08
C LYS A 142 23.70 24.28 23.41
N GLU A 143 24.05 25.10 22.43
CA GLU A 143 24.91 26.27 22.62
C GLU A 143 24.23 27.30 23.53
N GLU A 144 22.94 27.57 23.33
CA GLU A 144 22.13 28.47 24.16
C GLU A 144 22.03 27.96 25.61
N MET A 145 21.74 26.67 25.80
CA MET A 145 21.73 26.06 27.15
C MET A 145 23.08 26.15 27.87
N ALA A 146 24.19 26.00 27.13
CA ALA A 146 25.53 26.14 27.70
C ALA A 146 25.85 27.59 28.08
N PHE A 147 25.40 28.55 27.25
CA PHE A 147 25.51 29.98 27.54
C PHE A 147 24.71 30.35 28.80
N ASP A 148 23.45 29.94 28.89
CA ASP A 148 22.60 30.19 30.06
C ASP A 148 23.20 29.60 31.34
N GLU A 149 23.79 28.40 31.25
CA GLU A 149 24.48 27.77 32.38
C GLU A 149 25.71 28.59 32.82
N GLN A 150 26.48 29.13 31.88
CA GLN A 150 27.62 29.98 32.19
C GLN A 150 27.21 31.31 32.83
N MET A 151 26.17 31.96 32.31
CA MET A 151 25.65 33.21 32.87
C MET A 151 25.10 32.98 34.28
N ALA A 152 24.35 31.89 34.50
CA ALA A 152 23.88 31.52 35.83
C ALA A 152 25.04 31.32 36.82
N LYS A 153 26.11 30.64 36.41
CA LYS A 153 27.30 30.43 37.26
C LYS A 153 28.03 31.73 37.62
N GLN A 154 28.11 32.67 36.68
CA GLN A 154 28.75 33.96 36.92
C GLN A 154 27.95 34.85 37.87
N LEU A 155 26.62 34.79 37.80
CA LEU A 155 25.73 35.68 38.55
C LEU A 155 25.29 35.11 39.89
N VAL A 156 25.56 33.84 40.20
CA VAL A 156 25.04 33.17 41.41
C VAL A 156 25.44 33.87 42.71
N GLU A 157 26.61 34.49 42.75
CA GLU A 157 27.12 35.19 43.94
C GLU A 157 26.71 36.67 43.98
N SER A 158 26.42 37.28 42.84
CA SER A 158 26.14 38.72 42.72
C SER A 158 24.65 39.06 42.61
N ASP A 159 23.89 38.24 41.89
CA ASP A 159 22.45 38.40 41.66
C ASP A 159 21.78 37.02 41.50
N GLU A 160 21.33 36.48 42.63
CA GLU A 160 20.68 35.17 42.67
C GLU A 160 19.37 35.13 41.86
N ALA A 161 18.63 36.23 41.81
CA ALA A 161 17.36 36.29 41.08
C ALA A 161 17.61 36.17 39.57
N GLN A 162 18.63 36.87 39.07
CA GLN A 162 19.03 36.79 37.67
C GLN A 162 19.64 35.43 37.32
N ALA A 163 20.45 34.84 38.20
CA ALA A 163 20.98 33.48 38.01
C ALA A 163 19.85 32.43 37.91
N ARG A 164 18.82 32.54 38.76
CA ARG A 164 17.62 31.67 38.70
C ARG A 164 16.84 31.86 37.41
N ALA A 165 16.77 33.08 36.86
CA ALA A 165 16.11 33.33 35.57
C ALA A 165 16.81 32.59 34.42
N TYR A 166 18.15 32.65 34.35
CA TYR A 166 18.93 31.89 33.35
C TYR A 166 18.75 30.37 33.51
N LEU A 167 18.73 29.85 34.74
CA LEU A 167 18.46 28.42 34.96
C LEU A 167 17.07 28.00 34.51
N LYS A 168 16.07 28.87 34.69
CA LYS A 168 14.70 28.62 34.18
C LYS A 168 14.68 28.62 32.66
N GLN A 169 15.33 29.58 32.01
CA GLN A 169 15.46 29.62 30.55
C GLN A 169 16.13 28.35 30.02
N ARG A 170 17.25 27.92 30.63
CA ARG A 170 17.92 26.67 30.30
C ARG A 170 16.99 25.46 30.40
N GLN A 171 16.12 25.41 31.41
CA GLN A 171 15.13 24.34 31.56
C GLN A 171 14.10 24.38 30.42
N GLU A 172 13.58 25.56 30.07
CA GLU A 172 12.65 25.73 28.96
C GLU A 172 13.29 25.29 27.63
N THR A 173 14.51 25.76 27.33
CA THR A 173 15.30 25.35 26.16
C THR A 173 15.55 23.83 26.14
N GLY A 174 15.80 23.22 27.30
CA GLY A 174 15.95 21.77 27.44
C GLY A 174 14.68 20.99 27.08
N THR A 175 13.50 21.49 27.46
CA THR A 175 12.22 20.85 27.07
C THR A 175 11.92 20.96 25.57
N GLN A 176 12.28 22.10 24.96
CA GLN A 176 12.19 22.28 23.50
C GLN A 176 13.13 21.31 22.77
N MET A 177 14.38 21.18 23.24
CA MET A 177 15.36 20.26 22.69
C MET A 177 14.89 18.81 22.77
N ALA A 178 14.37 18.36 23.91
CA ALA A 178 13.84 17.00 24.07
C ALA A 178 12.67 16.73 23.11
N THR A 179 11.80 17.72 22.88
CA THR A 179 10.71 17.62 21.90
C THR A 179 11.24 17.47 20.47
N MET A 180 12.33 18.18 20.12
CA MET A 180 12.98 18.04 18.83
C MET A 180 13.67 16.68 18.65
N GLU A 181 14.27 16.14 19.71
CA GLU A 181 14.90 14.82 19.69
C GLU A 181 13.87 13.71 19.45
N VAL A 182 12.70 13.76 20.10
CA VAL A 182 11.59 12.82 19.84
C VAL A 182 11.12 12.90 18.38
N ARG A 183 11.02 14.11 17.82
CA ARG A 183 10.66 14.27 16.40
C ARG A 183 11.73 13.69 15.47
N LEU A 184 13.02 13.82 15.81
CA LEU A 184 14.09 13.18 15.05
C LEU A 184 14.00 11.66 15.08
N GLU A 185 13.64 11.07 16.23
CA GLU A 185 13.42 9.62 16.33
C GLU A 185 12.26 9.16 15.44
N GLN A 186 11.13 9.87 15.46
CA GLN A 186 9.99 9.61 14.58
C GLN A 186 10.37 9.69 13.10
N LEU A 187 11.11 10.71 12.69
CA LEU A 187 11.58 10.85 11.30
C LEU A 187 12.56 9.75 10.89
N ASN A 188 13.39 9.27 11.82
CA ASN A 188 14.25 8.11 11.58
C ASN A 188 13.43 6.82 11.37
N GLU A 189 12.36 6.63 12.13
CA GLU A 189 11.43 5.51 11.93
C GLU A 189 10.73 5.60 10.57
N ASP A 190 10.23 6.78 10.21
CA ASP A 190 9.61 7.03 8.90
C ASP A 190 10.58 6.75 7.75
N MET A 191 11.86 7.13 7.91
CA MET A 191 12.90 6.85 6.93
C MET A 191 13.15 5.34 6.76
N LYS A 192 13.19 4.58 7.86
CA LYS A 192 13.30 3.11 7.81
C LYS A 192 12.08 2.49 7.14
N GLN A 193 10.88 2.99 7.40
CA GLN A 193 9.66 2.52 6.73
C GLN A 193 9.72 2.79 5.22
N MET A 194 10.21 3.96 4.80
CA MET A 194 10.42 4.29 3.39
C MET A 194 11.44 3.37 2.71
N GLU A 195 12.53 3.03 3.38
CA GLU A 195 13.51 2.04 2.87
C GLU A 195 12.87 0.65 2.69
N GLN A 196 12.05 0.21 3.65
CA GLN A 196 11.31 -1.03 3.50
C GLN A 196 10.32 -0.99 2.33
N MET A 197 9.62 0.14 2.13
CA MET A 197 8.75 0.31 0.97
C MET A 197 9.54 0.26 -0.34
N GLU A 198 10.71 0.89 -0.40
CA GLU A 198 11.60 0.84 -1.56
C GLU A 198 12.04 -0.60 -1.88
N THR A 199 12.43 -1.39 -0.87
CA THR A 199 12.79 -2.80 -1.09
C THR A 199 11.61 -3.63 -1.62
N ARG A 200 10.40 -3.40 -1.10
CA ARG A 200 9.18 -4.06 -1.60
C ARG A 200 8.84 -3.66 -3.03
N LEU A 201 8.99 -2.39 -3.38
CA LEU A 201 8.78 -1.92 -4.76
C LEU A 201 9.79 -2.55 -5.72
N ASN A 202 11.07 -2.63 -5.33
CA ASN A 202 12.10 -3.29 -6.13
C ASN A 202 11.80 -4.79 -6.31
N ALA A 203 11.34 -5.48 -5.27
CA ALA A 203 10.94 -6.89 -5.36
C ALA A 203 9.79 -7.08 -6.36
N LYS A 204 8.72 -6.27 -6.26
CA LYS A 204 7.59 -6.32 -7.21
C LYS A 204 8.01 -6.03 -8.65
N ALA A 205 8.94 -5.08 -8.85
CA ALA A 205 9.46 -4.79 -10.18
C ALA A 205 10.25 -5.98 -10.76
N LEU A 206 11.02 -6.70 -9.94
CA LEU A 206 11.71 -7.92 -10.36
C LEU A 206 10.73 -9.06 -10.68
N GLU A 207 9.69 -9.23 -9.87
CA GLU A 207 8.63 -10.22 -10.12
C GLU A 207 7.93 -9.96 -11.46
N LEU A 208 7.53 -8.71 -11.74
CA LEU A 208 6.91 -8.35 -13.01
C LEU A 208 7.86 -8.54 -14.20
N LYS A 209 9.15 -8.22 -14.04
CA LYS A 209 10.17 -8.51 -15.06
C LYS A 209 10.28 -10.00 -15.35
N ALA A 210 10.31 -10.84 -14.31
CA ALA A 210 10.35 -12.29 -14.46
C ALA A 210 9.07 -12.83 -15.13
N LEU A 211 7.90 -12.29 -14.80
CA LEU A 211 6.64 -12.66 -15.44
C LEU A 211 6.65 -12.34 -16.93
N GLY A 212 7.06 -11.13 -17.34
CA GLY A 212 7.12 -10.84 -18.78
C GLY A 212 8.22 -11.61 -19.50
N GLN A 213 9.33 -11.96 -18.86
CA GLN A 213 10.31 -12.89 -19.44
C GLN A 213 9.70 -14.29 -19.66
N ARG A 214 8.88 -14.79 -18.73
CA ARG A 214 8.16 -16.05 -18.91
C ARG A 214 7.14 -15.97 -20.05
N GLU A 215 6.41 -14.87 -20.19
CA GLU A 215 5.51 -14.66 -21.32
C GLU A 215 6.25 -14.66 -22.66
N LEU A 216 7.43 -14.05 -22.71
CA LEU A 216 8.28 -14.05 -23.90
C LEU A 216 8.77 -15.45 -24.26
N LEU A 217 9.23 -16.22 -23.28
CA LEU A 217 9.62 -17.62 -23.49
C LEU A 217 8.45 -18.47 -23.98
N ALA A 218 7.26 -18.33 -23.38
CA ALA A 218 6.07 -19.07 -23.80
C ALA A 218 5.66 -18.75 -25.25
N LYS A 219 5.78 -17.49 -25.68
CA LYS A 219 5.54 -17.08 -27.08
C LYS A 219 6.56 -17.72 -28.03
N LEU A 220 7.85 -17.66 -27.69
CA LEU A 220 8.92 -18.28 -28.49
C LEU A 220 8.76 -19.80 -28.59
N GLU A 221 8.38 -20.48 -27.51
CA GLU A 221 8.07 -21.91 -27.53
C GLU A 221 6.85 -22.24 -28.40
N GLY A 222 5.83 -21.38 -28.38
CA GLY A 222 4.65 -21.50 -29.25
C GLY A 222 5.02 -21.36 -30.73
N ASP A 223 5.87 -20.38 -31.05
CA ASP A 223 6.35 -20.16 -32.43
C ASP A 223 7.18 -21.34 -32.93
N ILE A 224 8.02 -21.95 -32.09
CA ILE A 224 8.81 -23.15 -32.44
C ILE A 224 7.91 -24.38 -32.67
N LYS A 225 6.83 -24.56 -31.90
CA LYS A 225 5.90 -25.71 -32.05
C LYS A 225 4.99 -25.61 -33.28
N ASN A 226 4.87 -24.42 -33.86
CA ASN A 226 4.03 -24.13 -35.03
C ASN A 226 4.82 -24.12 -36.36
N ILE A 227 6.12 -24.45 -36.33
CA ILE A 227 7.00 -24.68 -37.49
C ILE A 227 7.12 -26.19 -37.70
#